data_AF-A0A9D6XGX7-F1
#
_entry.id   AF-A0A9D6XGX7-F1
#
_cell.length_a   1.000
_cell.length_b   1.000
_cell.length_c   1.000
_cell.angle_alpha   90.00
_cell.angle_beta   90.00
_cell.angle_gamma   90.00
#
_symmetry.space_group_name_H-M   'P 1'
#
loop_
_entity.id
_entity.type
_entity.pdbx_description
1 polymer ?
#
loop_
_entity_poly.entity_id
_entity_poly.type
_entity_poly.pdbx_seq_one_letter_code
_entity_poly.pdbx_strand_id
1 'polypeptide(L)'
;MAGSILGNRVLRKEDPKFLTSGGKYIEDLNDEPLFAGALHVTYVRSTVAHAKITSIDLSECKNSPGVVAVFTADDLGLEEEPSAFNPMAKRSHLAKGKVRWVGELIAAVVTQRPDQGEDAIEKAIVEYETL
;
A
#
# COMPACT_ATOMS: atom_id res chain seq x y z
N MET A 1 -10.34 35.46 -31.55
CA MET A 1 -10.03 35.91 -30.18
C MET A 1 -10.25 34.74 -29.24
N ALA A 2 -9.29 34.43 -28.37
CA ALA A 2 -9.52 33.49 -27.29
C ALA A 2 -10.58 34.10 -26.36
N GLY A 3 -11.76 33.49 -26.29
CA GLY A 3 -12.82 33.90 -25.37
C GLY A 3 -12.46 33.56 -23.91
N SER A 4 -13.12 34.21 -22.96
CA SER A 4 -12.99 33.88 -21.53
C SER A 4 -13.32 32.41 -21.27
N ILE A 5 -12.48 31.71 -20.51
CA ILE A 5 -12.77 30.34 -20.05
C ILE A 5 -13.84 30.32 -18.94
N LEU A 6 -14.05 31.46 -18.27
CA LEU A 6 -15.03 31.60 -17.19
C LEU A 6 -16.42 31.86 -17.79
N GLY A 7 -17.40 31.03 -17.39
CA GLY A 7 -18.80 31.16 -17.79
C GLY A 7 -19.16 30.58 -19.16
N ASN A 8 -18.21 29.92 -19.84
CA ASN A 8 -18.42 29.33 -21.16
C ASN A 8 -18.23 27.81 -21.15
N ARG A 9 -18.88 27.10 -22.08
CA ARG A 9 -18.54 25.71 -22.35
C ARG A 9 -17.15 25.64 -22.97
N VAL A 10 -16.22 24.98 -22.29
CA VAL A 10 -14.84 24.80 -22.75
C VAL A 10 -14.55 23.30 -22.86
N LEU A 11 -13.79 22.90 -23.88
CA LEU A 11 -13.28 21.54 -23.96
C LEU A 11 -12.14 21.36 -22.96
N ARG A 12 -12.15 20.26 -22.20
CA ARG A 12 -11.11 20.02 -21.20
C ARG A 12 -9.86 19.49 -21.89
N LYS A 13 -8.69 19.79 -21.31
CA LYS A 13 -7.40 19.40 -21.89
C LYS A 13 -7.21 17.88 -21.85
N GLU A 14 -7.76 17.24 -20.82
CA GLU A 14 -7.67 15.81 -20.57
C GLU A 14 -8.67 14.98 -21.38
N ASP A 15 -9.76 15.58 -21.90
CA ASP A 15 -10.84 14.87 -22.61
C ASP A 15 -10.33 14.01 -23.77
N PRO A 16 -9.45 14.51 -24.68
CA PRO A 16 -8.96 13.68 -25.77
C PRO A 16 -8.24 12.42 -25.26
N LYS A 17 -7.42 12.54 -24.19
CA LYS A 17 -6.66 11.42 -23.64
C LYS A 17 -7.60 10.40 -22.97
N PHE A 18 -8.59 10.85 -22.21
CA PHE A 18 -9.50 9.94 -21.52
C PHE A 18 -10.54 9.28 -22.43
N LEU A 19 -10.96 9.96 -23.50
CA LEU A 19 -12.03 9.47 -24.38
C LEU A 19 -11.54 8.67 -25.58
N THR A 20 -10.26 8.78 -25.97
CA THR A 20 -9.77 8.17 -27.21
C THR A 20 -8.60 7.21 -26.98
N SER A 21 -7.43 7.75 -26.64
CA SER A 21 -6.18 6.99 -26.56
C SER A 21 -5.93 6.29 -25.23
N GLY A 22 -6.70 6.64 -24.20
CA GLY A 22 -6.48 6.18 -22.83
C GLY A 22 -5.43 7.02 -22.09
N GLY A 23 -5.69 7.27 -20.81
CA GLY A 23 -4.66 7.69 -19.86
C GLY A 23 -3.62 6.58 -19.68
N LYS A 24 -2.37 6.95 -19.40
CA LYS A 24 -1.44 6.04 -18.70
C LYS A 24 -1.57 6.34 -17.21
N TYR A 25 -1.92 5.32 -16.43
CA TYR A 25 -2.03 5.33 -14.98
C TYR A 25 -0.87 4.55 -14.37
N ILE A 26 -0.80 4.50 -13.03
CA ILE A 26 0.32 3.88 -12.31
C ILE A 26 0.53 2.42 -12.74
N GLU A 27 -0.54 1.66 -12.91
CA GLU A 27 -0.48 0.24 -13.30
C GLU A 27 -0.11 0.02 -14.78
N ASP A 28 -0.22 1.06 -15.62
CA ASP A 28 0.18 0.99 -17.03
C ASP A 28 1.70 1.22 -17.21
N LEU A 29 2.42 1.52 -16.12
CA LEU A 29 3.85 1.84 -16.16
C LEU A 29 4.73 0.58 -16.16
N ASN A 30 4.17 -0.62 -16.22
CA ASN A 30 4.92 -1.88 -16.21
C ASN A 30 5.94 -1.99 -17.37
N ASP A 31 5.67 -1.35 -18.51
CA ASP A 31 6.56 -1.34 -19.68
C ASP A 31 7.52 -0.12 -19.70
N GLU A 32 7.49 0.74 -18.68
CA GLU A 32 8.39 1.89 -18.64
C GLU A 32 9.81 1.44 -18.26
N PRO A 33 10.85 1.81 -19.06
CA PRO A 33 12.22 1.35 -18.82
C PRO A 33 12.78 1.68 -17.42
N LEU A 34 12.26 2.73 -16.78
CA LEU A 34 12.63 3.12 -15.42
C LEU A 34 12.23 2.08 -14.36
N PHE A 35 11.25 1.22 -14.65
CA PHE A 35 10.79 0.16 -13.76
C PHE A 35 11.31 -1.23 -14.17
N ALA A 36 12.24 -1.31 -15.13
CA ALA A 36 12.84 -2.59 -15.51
C ALA A 36 13.53 -3.26 -14.29
N GLY A 37 13.01 -4.42 -13.89
CA GLY A 37 13.49 -5.16 -12.71
C GLY A 37 13.01 -4.60 -11.37
N ALA A 38 12.02 -3.70 -11.36
CA ALA A 38 11.37 -3.25 -10.14
C ALA A 38 10.73 -4.44 -9.40
N LEU A 39 10.76 -4.37 -8.06
CA LEU A 39 10.07 -5.31 -7.20
C LEU A 39 8.68 -4.78 -6.86
N HIS A 40 7.80 -5.69 -6.48
CA HIS A 40 6.44 -5.41 -6.07
C HIS A 40 6.32 -5.45 -4.55
N VAL A 41 5.46 -4.63 -3.98
CA VAL A 41 5.20 -4.62 -2.53
C VAL A 41 3.73 -4.91 -2.29
N THR A 42 3.46 -6.00 -1.57
CA THR A 42 2.13 -6.38 -1.10
C THR A 42 2.11 -6.30 0.43
N TYR A 43 0.99 -5.87 1.01
CA TYR A 43 0.93 -5.62 2.45
C TYR A 43 0.07 -6.66 3.16
N VAL A 44 0.56 -7.16 4.28
CA VAL A 44 -0.27 -7.85 5.27
C VAL A 44 -1.14 -6.81 5.96
N ARG A 45 -2.45 -7.07 6.03
CA ARG A 45 -3.44 -6.11 6.50
C ARG A 45 -4.24 -6.66 7.68
N SER A 46 -4.67 -5.75 8.56
CA SER A 46 -5.58 -6.08 9.66
C SER A 46 -6.91 -6.60 9.14
N THR A 47 -7.37 -7.72 9.70
CA THR A 47 -8.71 -8.28 9.45
C THR A 47 -9.75 -7.81 10.47
N VAL A 48 -9.33 -7.05 11.49
CA VAL A 48 -10.18 -6.59 12.59
C VAL A 48 -10.15 -5.07 12.72
N ALA A 49 -11.22 -4.50 13.27
CA ALA A 49 -11.37 -3.04 13.36
C ALA A 49 -10.47 -2.41 14.43
N HIS A 50 -10.27 -3.08 15.57
CA HIS A 50 -9.45 -2.55 16.66
C HIS A 50 -8.99 -3.72 17.54
N ALA A 51 -7.68 -3.86 17.73
CA ALA A 51 -7.11 -4.92 18.53
C ALA A 51 -5.65 -4.60 18.90
N LYS A 52 -5.16 -5.15 20.02
CA LYS A 52 -3.72 -5.26 20.21
C LYS A 52 -3.19 -6.42 19.37
N ILE A 53 -2.02 -6.23 18.77
CA ILE A 53 -1.30 -7.30 18.08
C ILE A 53 -0.50 -8.05 19.14
N THR A 54 -0.82 -9.33 19.35
CA THR A 54 -0.12 -10.16 20.35
C THR A 54 1.06 -10.89 19.76
N SER A 55 0.99 -11.28 18.48
CA SER A 55 2.09 -11.92 17.77
C SER A 55 1.96 -11.68 16.25
N ILE A 56 3.10 -11.72 15.56
CA ILE A 56 3.22 -11.64 14.11
C ILE A 56 4.21 -12.74 13.67
N ASP A 57 3.75 -13.74 12.93
CA ASP A 57 4.59 -14.75 12.29
C ASP A 57 4.54 -14.59 10.76
N LEU A 58 5.72 -14.30 10.20
CA LEU A 58 5.96 -14.09 8.77
C LEU A 58 6.98 -15.08 8.21
N SER A 59 7.26 -16.18 8.94
CA SER A 59 8.24 -17.18 8.53
C SER A 59 7.88 -17.82 7.19
N GLU A 60 6.64 -18.24 7.02
CA GLU A 60 6.12 -18.81 5.77
C GLU A 60 6.05 -17.78 4.63
N CYS A 61 5.77 -16.50 4.95
CA CYS A 61 5.86 -15.42 3.97
C CYS A 61 7.30 -15.32 3.44
N LYS A 62 8.30 -15.26 4.33
CA LYS A 62 9.72 -15.13 3.96
C LYS A 62 10.22 -16.27 3.08
N ASN A 63 9.67 -17.48 3.26
CA ASN A 63 10.04 -18.67 2.49
C ASN A 63 9.22 -18.85 1.20
N SER A 64 8.31 -17.94 0.87
CA SER A 64 7.46 -18.07 -0.31
C SER A 64 8.20 -17.77 -1.62
N PRO A 65 7.84 -18.43 -2.73
CA PRO A 65 8.52 -18.23 -4.01
C PRO A 65 8.53 -16.78 -4.47
N GLY A 66 9.70 -16.28 -4.85
CA GLY A 66 9.87 -14.92 -5.37
C GLY A 66 9.83 -13.81 -4.32
N VAL A 67 9.71 -14.13 -3.03
CA VAL A 67 9.89 -13.16 -1.94
C VAL A 67 11.36 -12.78 -1.83
N VAL A 68 11.61 -11.48 -1.86
CA VAL A 68 12.93 -10.87 -1.74
C VAL A 68 13.17 -10.38 -0.32
N ALA A 69 12.15 -9.79 0.30
CA ALA A 69 12.22 -9.28 1.67
C ALA A 69 10.83 -9.21 2.31
N VAL A 70 10.81 -9.24 3.64
CA VAL A 70 9.60 -9.00 4.44
C VAL A 70 9.97 -8.08 5.59
N PHE A 71 9.19 -7.02 5.80
CA PHE A 71 9.45 -5.97 6.77
C PHE A 71 8.24 -5.71 7.66
N THR A 72 8.50 -5.59 8.96
CA THR A 72 7.58 -5.04 9.96
C THR A 72 7.95 -3.59 10.29
N ALA A 73 7.16 -2.95 11.15
CA ALA A 73 7.51 -1.63 11.69
C ALA A 73 8.89 -1.62 12.38
N ASP A 74 9.24 -2.70 13.07
CA ASP A 74 10.50 -2.81 13.81
C ASP A 74 11.72 -2.96 12.89
N ASP A 75 11.60 -3.74 11.81
CA ASP A 75 12.69 -3.93 10.83
C ASP A 75 13.09 -2.60 10.15
N LEU A 76 12.12 -1.69 9.99
CA LEU A 76 12.28 -0.40 9.34
C LEU A 76 12.54 0.75 10.32
N GLY A 77 12.55 0.48 11.63
CA GLY A 77 12.69 1.52 12.66
C GLY A 77 11.57 2.56 12.61
N LEU A 78 10.35 2.16 12.26
CA LEU A 78 9.22 3.07 12.14
C LEU A 78 8.67 3.40 13.53
N GLU A 79 8.65 4.68 13.83
CA GLU A 79 8.11 5.23 15.06
C GLU A 79 6.67 5.74 14.86
N GLU A 80 5.95 5.91 15.97
CA GLU A 80 4.62 6.53 15.90
C GLU A 80 4.74 8.04 15.68
N GLU A 81 4.19 8.50 14.57
CA GLU A 81 4.15 9.90 14.19
C GLU A 81 2.73 10.49 14.32
N PRO A 82 2.60 11.78 14.66
CA PRO A 82 1.32 12.44 14.70
C PRO A 82 0.70 12.53 13.29
N SER A 83 -0.60 12.28 13.18
CA SER A 83 -1.34 12.52 11.95
C SER A 83 -1.37 14.02 11.60
N ALA A 84 -1.17 14.35 10.32
CA ALA A 84 -1.23 15.72 9.80
C ALA A 84 -2.56 16.44 10.10
N PHE A 85 -3.66 15.69 10.25
CA PHE A 85 -4.99 16.24 10.54
C PHE A 85 -5.35 16.25 12.03
N ASN A 86 -4.70 15.41 12.84
CA ASN A 86 -4.93 15.32 14.28
C ASN A 86 -3.62 14.93 15.01
N PRO A 87 -2.92 15.89 15.62
CA PRO A 87 -1.65 15.62 16.30
C PRO A 87 -1.74 14.65 17.49
N MET A 88 -2.93 14.46 18.08
CA MET A 88 -3.13 13.47 19.14
C MET A 88 -3.21 12.04 18.61
N ALA A 89 -3.53 11.86 17.33
CA ALA A 89 -3.59 10.55 16.70
C ALA A 89 -2.20 10.16 16.21
N LYS A 90 -1.40 9.57 17.12
CA LYS A 90 -0.10 8.98 16.79
C LYS A 90 -0.26 7.58 16.22
N ARG A 91 0.44 7.31 15.12
CA ARG A 91 0.46 6.02 14.42
C ARG A 91 1.74 5.85 13.62
N SER A 92 2.16 4.61 13.45
CA SER A 92 3.23 4.26 12.51
C SER A 92 2.64 3.94 11.13
N HIS A 93 3.47 3.98 10.09
CA HIS A 93 3.07 3.62 8.72
C HIS A 93 2.75 2.12 8.58
N LEU A 94 3.38 1.28 9.42
CA LEU A 94 3.01 -0.11 9.65
C LEU A 94 2.59 -0.25 11.12
N ALA A 95 1.48 -0.92 11.39
CA ALA A 95 0.92 -1.08 12.72
C ALA A 95 1.92 -1.73 13.67
N LYS A 96 2.16 -1.07 14.80
CA LYS A 96 3.07 -1.52 15.86
C LYS A 96 2.28 -1.67 17.15
N GLY A 97 2.20 -2.90 17.66
CA GLY A 97 1.50 -3.27 18.89
C GLY A 97 -0.04 -3.16 18.86
N LYS A 98 -0.65 -2.37 17.97
CA LYS A 98 -2.09 -2.19 17.88
C LYS A 98 -2.55 -1.84 16.48
N VAL A 99 -3.68 -2.43 16.06
CA VAL A 99 -4.46 -2.04 14.87
C VAL A 99 -5.70 -1.25 15.29
N ARG A 100 -6.14 -0.32 14.44
CA ARG A 100 -7.11 0.77 14.68
C ARG A 100 -8.19 0.85 13.60
N TRP A 101 -8.04 0.14 12.48
CA TRP A 101 -9.09 -0.08 11.48
C TRP A 101 -8.87 -1.38 10.68
N VAL A 102 -9.93 -1.88 10.07
CA VAL A 102 -9.85 -2.99 9.10
C VAL A 102 -9.05 -2.53 7.90
N GLY A 103 -8.04 -3.30 7.51
CA GLY A 103 -7.15 -2.97 6.41
C GLY A 103 -5.90 -2.17 6.79
N GLU A 104 -5.69 -1.86 8.09
CA GLU A 104 -4.43 -1.22 8.52
C GLU A 104 -3.22 -2.11 8.18
N LEU A 105 -2.17 -1.50 7.66
CA LEU A 105 -0.98 -2.22 7.19
C LEU A 105 -0.18 -2.71 8.39
N ILE A 106 0.28 -3.96 8.38
CA ILE A 106 1.01 -4.60 9.49
C ILE A 106 2.44 -4.91 9.07
N ALA A 107 2.60 -5.47 7.87
CA ALA A 107 3.90 -5.81 7.30
C ALA A 107 3.90 -5.57 5.79
N ALA A 108 5.08 -5.35 5.23
CA ALA A 108 5.33 -5.24 3.79
C ALA A 108 6.08 -6.47 3.31
N VAL A 109 5.56 -7.13 2.26
CA VAL A 109 6.18 -8.26 1.58
C VAL A 109 6.63 -7.80 0.20
N VAL A 110 7.92 -7.94 -0.09
CA VAL A 110 8.54 -7.49 -1.34
C VAL A 110 8.81 -8.70 -2.23
N THR A 111 8.29 -8.71 -3.45
CA THR A 111 8.35 -9.84 -4.39
C THR A 111 8.86 -9.47 -5.77
N GLN A 112 9.33 -10.47 -6.53
CA GLN A 112 9.75 -10.30 -7.92
C GLN A 112 8.57 -10.07 -8.87
N ARG A 113 7.39 -10.59 -8.55
CA ARG A 113 6.15 -10.46 -9.32
C ARG A 113 4.97 -10.14 -8.41
N PRO A 114 3.93 -9.43 -8.89
CA PRO A 114 2.84 -8.97 -8.04
C PRO A 114 1.99 -10.11 -7.46
N ASP A 115 1.68 -11.12 -8.26
CA ASP A 115 0.91 -12.31 -7.85
C ASP A 115 1.58 -13.10 -6.72
N GLN A 116 2.92 -13.19 -6.74
CA GLN A 116 3.67 -13.84 -5.66
C GLN A 116 3.49 -13.12 -4.32
N GLY A 117 3.23 -11.81 -4.34
CA GLY A 117 2.99 -11.02 -3.15
C GLY A 117 1.66 -11.38 -2.49
N GLU A 118 0.60 -11.52 -3.29
CA GLU A 118 -0.72 -11.96 -2.82
C GLU A 118 -0.64 -13.36 -2.20
N ASP A 119 -0.04 -14.33 -2.90
CA ASP A 119 0.14 -15.69 -2.39
C ASP A 119 0.97 -15.75 -1.08
N ALA A 120 1.95 -14.86 -0.95
CA ALA A 120 2.82 -14.82 0.23
C ALA A 120 2.12 -14.21 1.45
N ILE A 121 1.33 -13.14 1.30
CA ILE A 121 0.67 -12.49 2.43
C ILE A 121 -0.43 -13.37 3.04
N GLU A 122 -1.04 -14.28 2.28
CA GLU A 122 -2.03 -15.23 2.81
C GLU A 122 -1.46 -16.19 3.85
N LYS A 123 -0.14 -16.38 3.87
CA LYS A 123 0.55 -17.22 4.85
C LYS A 123 0.94 -16.47 6.13
N ALA A 124 0.68 -15.16 6.19
CA ALA A 124 0.97 -14.37 7.38
C ALA A 124 0.01 -14.77 8.51
N ILE A 125 0.55 -15.07 9.68
CA ILE A 125 -0.25 -15.34 10.87
C ILE A 125 -0.10 -14.14 11.81
N VAL A 126 -1.22 -13.48 12.08
CA VAL A 126 -1.28 -12.37 13.03
C VAL A 126 -2.32 -12.70 14.09
N GLU A 127 -1.90 -12.65 15.35
CA GLU A 127 -2.79 -12.87 16.49
C GLU A 127 -3.20 -11.54 17.13
N TYR A 128 -4.45 -11.50 17.57
CA TYR A 128 -5.08 -10.29 18.07
C TYR A 128 -5.73 -10.52 19.43
N GLU A 129 -5.66 -9.49 20.28
CA GLU A 129 -6.56 -9.28 21.40
C GLU A 129 -7.52 -8.13 21.04
N THR A 130 -8.76 -8.45 20.67
CA THR A 130 -9.77 -7.46 20.23
C THR A 130 -10.14 -6.47 21.34
N LEU A 131 -10.39 -5.21 20.96
CA LEU A 131 -10.69 -4.08 21.85
C LEU A 131 -12.05 -3.42 21.58
#